data_AF-A0A966QNQ7-F1
#
_entry.id   AF-A0A966QNQ7-F1
#
_cell.length_a   1.000
_cell.length_b   1.000
_cell.length_c   1.000
_cell.angle_alpha   90.00
_cell.angle_beta   90.00
_cell.angle_gamma   90.00
#
_symmetry.space_group_name_H-M   'P 1'
#
loop_
_entity.id
_entity.type
_entity.pdbx_description
1 polymer ?
#
loop_
_entity_poly.entity_id
_entity_poly.type
_entity_poly.pdbx_seq_one_letter_code
_entity_poly.pdbx_strand_id
1 'polypeptide(L)'
;MHRVALVLLPLITVSAVRAQTFDPQATAEQQQVLQNLLNNALAALRQHDSASACSLRAQALTVLNANQAAFQALYPANNWSDLQVSLQGSLRNCAPQGAGQ
;
A
#
# COMPACT_ATOMS: atom_id res chain seq x y z
N MET A 1 -47.74 -43.08 -1.81
CA MET A 1 -47.28 -42.54 -3.11
C MET A 1 -47.27 -41.01 -2.97
N HIS A 2 -46.11 -40.39 -2.69
CA HIS A 2 -45.34 -39.55 -3.63
C HIS A 2 -46.27 -38.58 -4.43
N ARG A 3 -46.18 -37.25 -4.35
CA ARG A 3 -44.98 -36.40 -4.45
C ARG A 3 -45.20 -35.00 -3.85
N VAL A 4 -44.13 -34.54 -3.20
CA VAL A 4 -43.83 -33.15 -2.80
C VAL A 4 -43.57 -32.32 -4.06
N ALA A 5 -44.18 -31.15 -4.18
CA ALA A 5 -43.76 -30.11 -5.12
C ALA A 5 -43.34 -28.87 -4.32
N LEU A 6 -42.06 -28.89 -3.92
CA LEU A 6 -41.37 -27.76 -3.32
C LEU A 6 -41.08 -26.78 -4.47
N VAL A 7 -41.73 -25.62 -4.46
CA VAL A 7 -41.42 -24.54 -5.40
C VAL A 7 -40.07 -23.96 -4.99
N LEU A 8 -39.04 -24.22 -5.79
CA LEU A 8 -37.71 -23.64 -5.64
C LEU A 8 -37.80 -22.13 -5.79
N LEU A 9 -37.61 -21.40 -4.70
CA LEU A 9 -37.21 -20.00 -4.72
C LEU A 9 -35.78 -19.95 -5.30
N PRO A 10 -35.50 -19.11 -6.31
CA PRO A 10 -34.12 -18.83 -6.68
C PRO A 10 -33.47 -18.12 -5.49
N LEU A 11 -32.61 -18.83 -4.76
CA LEU A 11 -31.66 -18.20 -3.86
C LEU A 11 -30.84 -17.23 -4.72
N ILE A 12 -31.09 -15.94 -4.54
CA ILE A 12 -30.18 -14.89 -4.95
C ILE A 12 -28.91 -15.15 -4.14
N THR A 13 -27.96 -15.85 -4.74
CA THR A 13 -26.58 -15.88 -4.27
C THR A 13 -26.06 -14.47 -4.42
N VAL A 14 -26.28 -13.64 -3.40
CA VAL A 14 -25.50 -12.42 -3.19
C VAL A 14 -24.07 -12.91 -3.03
N SER A 15 -23.32 -12.85 -4.13
CA SER A 15 -21.90 -13.16 -4.14
C SER A 15 -21.27 -12.42 -2.98
N ALA A 16 -20.72 -13.18 -2.04
CA ALA A 16 -19.99 -12.66 -0.90
C ALA A 16 -18.88 -11.75 -1.44
N VAL A 17 -19.13 -10.44 -1.43
CA VAL A 17 -18.04 -9.48 -1.34
C VAL A 17 -17.39 -9.85 -0.02
N ARG A 18 -16.28 -10.59 -0.09
CA ARG A 18 -15.44 -10.82 1.08
C ARG A 18 -15.14 -9.41 1.59
N ALA A 19 -15.75 -9.02 2.70
CA ALA A 19 -15.28 -7.87 3.44
C ALA A 19 -13.81 -8.20 3.71
N GLN A 20 -12.90 -7.54 2.99
CA GLN A 20 -11.49 -7.63 3.29
C GLN A 20 -11.39 -6.98 4.67
N THR A 21 -11.40 -7.83 5.70
CA THR A 21 -11.25 -7.39 7.08
C THR A 21 -9.80 -7.00 7.23
N PHE A 22 -9.50 -5.74 6.93
CA PHE A 22 -8.23 -5.16 7.27
C PHE A 22 -8.16 -5.03 8.79
N ASP A 23 -7.11 -5.56 9.39
CA ASP A 23 -6.86 -5.33 10.81
C ASP A 23 -6.42 -3.87 11.00
N PRO A 24 -7.20 -3.04 11.72
CA PRO A 24 -6.92 -1.62 11.83
C PRO A 24 -5.67 -1.34 12.68
N GLN A 25 -5.32 -2.22 13.62
CA GLN A 25 -4.12 -2.05 14.44
C GLN A 25 -2.87 -2.34 13.61
N ALA A 26 -2.83 -3.49 12.94
CA ALA A 26 -1.72 -3.85 12.05
C ALA A 26 -1.55 -2.82 10.92
N THR A 27 -2.67 -2.33 10.35
CA THR A 27 -2.60 -1.30 9.30
C THR A 27 -2.06 0.04 9.85
N ALA A 28 -2.44 0.44 11.07
CA ALA A 28 -1.88 1.63 11.70
C ALA A 28 -0.37 1.47 11.97
N GLU A 29 0.09 0.29 12.39
CA GLU A 29 1.52 0.00 12.54
C GLU A 29 2.27 0.11 11.21
N GLN A 30 1.73 -0.44 10.13
CA GLN A 30 2.34 -0.31 8.80
C GLN A 30 2.35 1.14 8.31
N GLN A 31 1.32 1.92 8.64
CA GLN A 31 1.29 3.36 8.34
C GLN A 31 2.39 4.10 9.11
N GLN A 32 2.63 3.74 10.37
CA GLN A 32 3.72 4.30 11.19
C GLN A 32 5.09 3.95 10.59
N VAL A 33 5.29 2.69 10.18
CA VAL A 33 6.51 2.23 9.52
C VAL A 33 6.75 3.01 8.23
N LEU A 34 5.73 3.16 7.39
CA LEU A 34 5.81 3.94 6.16
C LEU A 34 6.24 5.38 6.44
N GLN A 35 5.61 6.05 7.41
CA GLN A 35 5.96 7.41 7.79
C GLN A 35 7.41 7.52 8.29
N ASN A 36 7.85 6.58 9.12
CA ASN A 36 9.22 6.55 9.62
C ASN A 36 10.26 6.38 8.49
N LEU A 37 9.99 5.49 7.52
CA LEU A 37 10.86 5.32 6.36
C LEU A 37 10.97 6.61 5.53
N LEU A 38 9.85 7.30 5.30
CA LEU A 38 9.84 8.58 4.57
C LEU A 38 10.59 9.69 5.32
N ASN A 39 10.37 9.80 6.63
CA ASN A 39 11.07 10.76 7.48
C ASN A 39 12.58 10.50 7.53
N ASN A 40 12.99 9.24 7.65
CA ASN A 40 14.40 8.85 7.63
C ASN A 40 15.02 9.10 6.26
N ALA A 41 14.30 8.86 5.16
CA ALA A 41 14.78 9.17 3.83
C ALA A 41 15.02 10.69 3.67
N LEU A 42 14.11 11.52 4.19
CA LEU A 42 14.28 12.96 4.21
C LEU A 42 15.48 13.39 5.08
N ALA A 43 15.68 12.75 6.23
CA ALA A 43 16.84 13.01 7.09
C ALA A 43 18.16 12.63 6.39
N ALA A 44 18.21 11.50 5.69
CA ALA A 44 19.37 11.08 4.91
C ALA A 44 19.72 12.10 3.80
N LEU A 45 18.72 12.62 3.08
CA LEU A 45 18.95 13.69 2.08
C LEU A 45 19.50 14.97 2.70
N ARG A 46 19.04 15.36 3.89
CA ARG A 46 19.59 16.52 4.61
C ARG A 46 21.05 16.33 5.01
N GLN A 47 21.49 15.07 5.13
CA GLN A 47 22.88 14.69 5.37
C GLN A 47 23.65 14.39 4.08
N HIS A 48 23.08 14.72 2.91
CA HIS A 48 23.65 14.42 1.58
C HIS A 48 23.85 12.92 1.29
N ASP A 49 23.23 12.02 2.07
CA ASP A 49 23.30 10.58 1.88
C ASP A 49 22.18 10.11 0.95
N SER A 50 22.43 10.28 -0.35
CA SER A 50 21.47 9.92 -1.41
C SER A 50 21.27 8.40 -1.50
N ALA A 51 22.30 7.59 -1.20
CA ALA A 51 22.21 6.13 -1.29
C ALA A 51 21.28 5.55 -0.21
N SER A 52 21.42 6.03 1.04
CA SER A 52 20.51 5.66 2.12
C SER A 52 19.09 6.18 1.87
N ALA A 53 18.94 7.41 1.39
CA ALA A 53 17.63 7.96 1.04
C ALA A 53 16.90 7.12 -0.02
N CYS A 54 17.62 6.65 -1.04
CA CYS A 54 17.09 5.78 -2.08
C CYS A 54 16.67 4.40 -1.54
N SER A 55 17.51 3.79 -0.71
CA SER A 55 17.20 2.51 -0.07
C SER A 55 15.97 2.61 0.85
N LEU A 56 15.83 3.70 1.59
CA LEU A 56 14.67 3.95 2.46
C LEU A 56 13.39 4.21 1.67
N ARG A 57 13.47 4.95 0.56
CA ARG A 57 12.33 5.15 -0.36
C ARG A 57 11.89 3.85 -1.02
N ALA A 58 12.82 2.96 -1.36
CA ALA A 58 12.50 1.65 -1.93
C ALA A 58 11.74 0.80 -0.92
N GLN A 59 12.17 0.79 0.34
CA GLN A 59 11.45 0.12 1.42
C GLN A 59 10.07 0.75 1.66
N ALA A 60 9.96 2.09 1.63
CA ALA A 60 8.68 2.78 1.75
C ALA A 60 7.70 2.39 0.64
N LEU A 61 8.18 2.30 -0.61
CA LEU A 61 7.35 1.85 -1.73
C LEU A 61 6.88 0.40 -1.56
N THR A 62 7.74 -0.49 -1.05
CA THR A 62 7.36 -1.88 -0.74
C THR A 62 6.24 -1.94 0.31
N VAL A 63 6.38 -1.20 1.41
CA VAL A 63 5.35 -1.14 2.47
C VAL A 63 4.04 -0.56 1.92
N LEU A 64 4.12 0.51 1.12
CA LEU A 64 2.97 1.13 0.49
C LEU A 64 2.23 0.16 -0.43
N ASN A 65 2.93 -0.52 -1.33
CA ASN A 65 2.32 -1.45 -2.28
C ASN A 65 1.70 -2.67 -1.57
N ALA A 66 2.35 -3.19 -0.53
CA ALA A 66 1.84 -4.33 0.23
C ALA A 66 0.55 -4.01 1.00
N ASN A 67 0.37 -2.75 1.42
CA ASN A 67 -0.74 -2.32 2.27
C ASN A 67 -1.71 -1.35 1.58
N GLN A 68 -1.59 -1.15 0.26
CA GLN A 68 -2.31 -0.11 -0.45
C GLN A 68 -3.83 -0.19 -0.29
N ALA A 69 -4.41 -1.39 -0.44
CA ALA A 69 -5.84 -1.59 -0.28
C ALA A 69 -6.31 -1.28 1.16
N ALA A 70 -5.53 -1.68 2.17
CA ALA A 70 -5.83 -1.43 3.57
C ALA A 70 -5.74 0.07 3.90
N PHE A 71 -4.71 0.75 3.40
CA PHE A 71 -4.54 2.18 3.56
C PHE A 71 -5.64 2.99 2.88
N GLN A 72 -6.04 2.61 1.66
CA GLN A 72 -7.15 3.27 0.96
C GLN A 72 -8.48 3.07 1.69
N ALA A 73 -8.72 1.88 2.24
CA ALA A 73 -9.95 1.57 2.96
C ALA A 73 -10.04 2.29 4.32
N LEU A 74 -8.95 2.32 5.08
CA LEU A 74 -8.93 2.87 6.46
C LEU A 74 -8.56 4.35 6.53
N TYR A 75 -7.84 4.87 5.54
CA TYR A 75 -7.43 6.28 5.45
C TYR A 75 -7.76 6.87 4.07
N PRO A 76 -9.05 6.92 3.67
CA PRO A 76 -9.46 7.32 2.33
C PRO A 76 -9.20 8.80 2.01
N ALA A 77 -8.99 9.64 3.03
CA ALA A 77 -8.65 11.05 2.85
C ALA A 77 -7.22 11.27 2.32
N ASN A 78 -6.35 10.25 2.41
CA ASN A 78 -4.97 10.34 1.94
C ASN A 78 -4.85 9.94 0.48
N ASN A 79 -3.96 10.64 -0.25
CA ASN A 79 -3.74 10.38 -1.67
C ASN A 79 -2.62 9.34 -1.89
N TRP A 80 -2.94 8.07 -1.59
CA TRP A 80 -1.96 6.97 -1.62
C TRP A 80 -1.38 6.69 -3.00
N SER A 81 -2.17 6.87 -4.05
CA SER A 81 -1.72 6.69 -5.44
C SER A 81 -0.69 7.76 -5.83
N ASP A 82 -0.89 9.01 -5.41
CA ASP A 82 0.08 10.09 -5.64
C ASP A 82 1.40 9.80 -4.92
N LEU A 83 1.33 9.36 -3.66
CA LEU A 83 2.53 8.94 -2.90
C LEU A 83 3.26 7.80 -3.62
N GLN A 84 2.54 6.82 -4.17
CA GLN A 84 3.14 5.72 -4.92
C GLN A 84 3.87 6.22 -6.17
N VAL A 85 3.23 7.06 -6.97
CA VAL A 85 3.82 7.63 -8.20
C VAL A 85 5.05 8.48 -7.86
N SER A 86 4.97 9.29 -6.81
CA SER A 86 6.07 10.11 -6.31
C SER A 86 7.27 9.27 -5.87
N LEU A 87 7.04 8.18 -5.13
CA LEU A 87 8.09 7.24 -4.73
C LEU A 87 8.72 6.53 -5.92
N GLN A 88 7.91 6.03 -6.85
CA GLN A 88 8.39 5.40 -8.08
C GLN A 88 9.23 6.39 -8.93
N GLY A 89 8.76 7.62 -9.10
CA GLY A 89 9.51 8.68 -9.78
C GLY A 89 10.82 9.00 -9.09
N SER A 90 10.81 9.13 -7.76
CA SER A 90 12.00 9.37 -6.95
C SER A 90 13.03 8.23 -7.09
N LEU A 91 12.59 6.98 -7.13
CA LEU A 91 13.46 5.81 -7.29
C LEU A 91 14.03 5.68 -8.71
N ARG A 92 13.34 6.15 -9.74
CA ARG A 92 13.93 6.25 -11.09
C ARG A 92 15.13 7.20 -11.12
N ASN A 93 15.08 8.25 -10.30
CA ASN A 93 16.17 9.21 -10.14
C ASN A 93 17.23 8.77 -9.11
N CYS A 94 17.05 7.60 -8.47
CA CYS A 94 18.02 6.99 -7.57
C CYS A 94 19.12 6.20 -8.29
N ALA A 95 19.08 6.13 -9.63
CA ALA A 95 20.21 5.69 -10.41
C ALA A 95 21.45 6.54 -10.05
N PRO A 96 22.66 5.94 -9.99
CA PRO A 96 23.84 6.66 -9.54
C PRO A 96 24.04 7.89 -10.40
N GLN A 97 24.10 9.06 -9.76
CA GLN A 97 24.85 10.20 -10.29
C GLN A 97 26.32 9.74 -10.33
N GLY A 98 26.70 8.99 -11.38
CA GLY A 98 28.02 8.33 -11.43
C GLY A 98 28.19 7.17 -12.41
N ALA A 99 27.33 6.99 -13.41
CA ALA A 99 27.62 6.13 -14.56
C ALA A 99 27.77 7.01 -15.82
N GLY A 100 28.89 7.74 -15.89
CA GLY A 100 29.25 8.55 -17.05
C GLY A 100 29.60 9.99 -16.70
N GLN A 101 30.75 10.20 -16.06
CA GLN A 101 31.76 11.19 -16.44
C GLN A 101 33.13 10.66 -16.06
#